data_AF-A0A1Z9AR25-F1
#
_entry.id   AF-A0A1Z9AR25-F1
#
_cell.length_a   1.000
_cell.length_b   1.000
_cell.length_c   1.000
_cell.angle_alpha   90.00
_cell.angle_beta   90.00
_cell.angle_gamma   90.00
#
_symmetry.space_group_name_H-M   'P 1'
#
loop_
_entity.id
_entity.type
_entity.pdbx_description
1 polymer ?
#
loop_
_entity_poly.entity_id
_entity_poly.type
_entity_poly.pdbx_seq_one_letter_code
_entity_poly.pdbx_strand_id
1 'polypeptide(L)'
;MALITVRVNGDGVEPCPSCGNNTQFVAKSMQSCEDSCEVWVECQCGYDPTLDVIGSRLECVWGTLDKGNVGACLSSWNELIQLNSKQQIKGHIMSKTIPYTCTDCLSQTDISYDVHNDDSMYVECACGERCAPTDSSEIQEKLIQYNGAY
;
A
#
# COMPACT_ATOMS: atom_id res chain seq x y z
N MET A 1 -26.65 11.86 1.18
CA MET A 1 -25.38 11.85 0.41
C MET A 1 -25.63 12.53 -0.93
N ALA A 2 -24.86 13.56 -1.24
CA ALA A 2 -24.86 14.23 -2.55
C ALA A 2 -23.71 13.67 -3.41
N LEU A 3 -23.89 13.62 -4.74
CA LEU A 3 -22.82 13.22 -5.66
C LEU A 3 -22.93 13.95 -7.00
N ILE A 4 -21.78 14.19 -7.63
CA ILE A 4 -21.68 14.70 -8.99
C ILE A 4 -20.59 13.94 -9.76
N THR A 5 -20.82 13.74 -11.06
CA THR A 5 -19.78 13.22 -11.96
C THR A 5 -18.85 14.35 -12.37
N VAL A 6 -17.56 14.14 -12.21
CA VAL A 6 -16.49 15.10 -12.55
C VAL A 6 -15.68 14.54 -13.70
N ARG A 7 -15.48 15.35 -14.74
CA ARG A 7 -14.55 15.06 -15.83
C ARG A 7 -13.37 16.02 -15.77
N VAL A 8 -12.17 15.49 -15.89
CA VAL A 8 -10.91 16.23 -15.88
C VAL A 8 -10.07 15.84 -17.10
N ASN A 9 -9.09 16.67 -17.46
CA ASN A 9 -8.22 16.42 -18.61
C ASN A 9 -7.24 15.23 -18.38
N GLY A 10 -7.08 14.79 -17.14
CA GLY A 10 -6.16 13.69 -16.76
C GLY A 10 -4.73 14.13 -16.49
N ASP A 11 -4.32 15.31 -16.98
CA ASP A 11 -3.02 15.91 -16.66
C ASP A 11 -2.92 16.24 -15.16
N GLY A 12 -1.88 15.72 -14.51
CA GLY A 12 -1.63 15.97 -13.09
C GLY A 12 -2.56 15.21 -12.13
N VAL A 13 -3.28 14.20 -12.60
CA VAL A 13 -4.08 13.29 -11.76
C VAL A 13 -3.54 11.87 -11.89
N GLU A 14 -3.21 11.27 -10.76
CA GLU A 14 -2.71 9.89 -10.68
C GLU A 14 -3.78 8.90 -11.17
N PRO A 15 -3.40 7.90 -11.97
CA PRO A 15 -4.34 6.91 -12.47
C PRO A 15 -4.89 6.03 -11.36
N CYS A 16 -6.16 5.65 -11.49
CA CYS A 16 -6.79 4.70 -10.58
C CYS A 16 -6.04 3.35 -10.61
N PRO A 17 -5.60 2.82 -9.45
CA PRO A 17 -4.92 1.53 -9.40
C PRO A 17 -5.78 0.35 -9.88
N SER A 18 -7.10 0.45 -9.75
CA SER A 18 -8.02 -0.64 -10.11
C SER A 18 -8.35 -0.72 -11.60
N CYS A 19 -8.40 0.40 -12.31
CA CYS A 19 -8.86 0.42 -13.72
C CYS A 19 -8.06 1.35 -14.65
N GLY A 20 -7.03 2.04 -14.14
CA GLY A 20 -6.19 2.96 -14.90
C GLY A 20 -6.82 4.31 -15.27
N ASN A 21 -8.09 4.55 -14.90
CA ASN A 21 -8.78 5.81 -15.20
C ASN A 21 -8.16 7.00 -14.45
N ASN A 22 -7.94 8.10 -15.15
CA ASN A 22 -7.54 9.39 -14.57
C ASN A 22 -8.38 10.58 -15.08
N THR A 23 -9.47 10.35 -15.83
CA THR A 23 -10.25 11.43 -16.46
C THR A 23 -11.68 11.57 -15.93
N GLN A 24 -12.24 10.52 -15.31
CA GLN A 24 -13.61 10.54 -14.83
C GLN A 24 -13.75 10.05 -13.38
N PHE A 25 -14.34 10.89 -12.53
CA PHE A 25 -14.49 10.65 -11.10
C PHE A 25 -15.91 10.95 -10.65
N VAL A 26 -16.25 10.46 -9.46
CA VAL A 26 -17.49 10.77 -8.76
C VAL A 26 -17.11 11.52 -7.49
N ALA A 27 -17.42 12.81 -7.43
CA ALA A 27 -17.28 13.57 -6.20
C ALA A 27 -18.52 13.32 -5.32
N LYS A 28 -18.30 13.07 -4.03
CA LYS A 28 -19.34 12.75 -3.06
C LYS A 28 -19.25 13.65 -1.85
N SER A 29 -20.41 13.88 -1.23
CA SER A 29 -20.49 14.49 0.08
C SER A 29 -21.48 13.76 0.99
N MET A 30 -21.09 13.58 2.25
CA MET A 30 -21.89 12.97 3.30
C MET A 30 -21.75 13.79 4.58
N GLN A 31 -22.87 14.06 5.25
CA GLN A 31 -22.87 14.68 6.57
C GLN A 31 -22.28 13.70 7.59
N SER A 32 -21.28 14.15 8.34
CA SER A 32 -20.60 13.37 9.38
C SER A 32 -21.10 13.73 10.77
N CYS A 33 -21.36 15.01 11.04
CA CYS A 33 -21.99 15.48 12.28
C CYS A 33 -22.86 16.73 12.03
N GLU A 34 -23.37 17.34 13.11
CA GLU A 34 -24.33 18.47 13.05
C GLU A 34 -23.85 19.58 12.11
N ASP A 35 -22.60 20.00 12.22
CA ASP A 35 -22.02 21.13 11.47
C ASP A 35 -20.83 20.73 10.57
N SER A 36 -20.74 19.47 10.16
CA SER A 36 -19.63 19.00 9.32
C SER A 36 -20.02 17.92 8.33
N CYS A 37 -19.55 18.06 7.11
CA CYS A 37 -19.64 17.07 6.05
C CYS A 37 -18.26 16.63 5.59
N GLU A 38 -18.14 15.36 5.23
CA GLU A 38 -17.01 14.83 4.48
C GLU A 38 -17.27 15.00 2.98
N VAL A 39 -16.23 15.38 2.25
CA VAL A 39 -16.20 15.48 0.80
C VAL A 39 -15.01 14.67 0.28
N TRP A 40 -15.23 13.86 -0.74
CA TRP A 40 -14.19 13.04 -1.34
C TRP A 40 -14.48 12.74 -2.81
N VAL A 41 -13.51 12.14 -3.49
CA VAL A 41 -13.64 11.68 -4.88
C VAL A 41 -13.35 10.19 -4.97
N GLU A 42 -14.16 9.50 -5.76
CA GLU A 42 -13.98 8.09 -6.10
C GLU A 42 -13.78 7.95 -7.61
N CYS A 43 -13.08 6.91 -8.03
CA CYS A 43 -13.08 6.56 -9.44
C CYS A 43 -14.47 6.09 -9.89
N GLN A 44 -14.79 6.30 -11.17
CA GLN A 44 -16.01 5.73 -11.77
C GLN A 44 -16.15 4.21 -11.62
N CYS A 45 -15.04 3.48 -11.42
CA CYS A 45 -15.08 2.03 -11.17
C CYS A 45 -15.46 1.67 -9.72
N GLY A 46 -15.62 2.66 -8.85
CA GLY A 46 -15.95 2.49 -7.42
C GLY A 46 -14.75 2.42 -6.49
N TYR A 47 -13.51 2.59 -6.99
CA TYR A 47 -12.33 2.65 -6.13
C TYR A 47 -12.32 3.97 -5.33
N ASP A 48 -12.25 3.85 -4.00
CA ASP A 48 -12.14 4.93 -3.02
C ASP A 48 -10.81 4.79 -2.24
N PRO A 49 -9.80 5.66 -2.47
CA PRO A 49 -8.54 5.60 -1.73
C PRO A 49 -8.68 6.06 -0.27
N THR A 50 -9.80 6.66 0.12
CA THR A 50 -10.02 7.22 1.46
C THR A 50 -10.63 6.21 2.43
N LEU A 51 -11.15 5.08 1.93
CA LEU A 51 -11.98 4.14 2.69
C LEU A 51 -11.31 3.65 3.98
N ASP A 52 -10.00 3.37 3.90
CA ASP A 52 -9.21 2.83 5.01
C ASP A 52 -8.28 3.87 5.66
N VAL A 53 -8.37 5.14 5.24
CA VAL A 53 -7.49 6.23 5.72
C VAL A 53 -8.34 7.29 6.43
N ILE A 54 -8.48 7.13 7.74
CA ILE A 54 -9.25 8.04 8.60
C ILE A 54 -8.71 9.47 8.47
N GLY A 55 -9.61 10.44 8.30
CA GLY A 55 -9.27 11.86 8.19
C GLY A 55 -8.70 12.29 6.84
N SER A 56 -8.68 11.41 5.84
CA SER A 56 -8.21 11.74 4.49
C SER A 56 -9.24 12.43 3.60
N ARG A 57 -10.51 12.44 4.01
CA ARG A 57 -11.60 13.13 3.33
C ARG A 57 -11.57 14.61 3.70
N LEU A 58 -11.92 15.47 2.75
CA LEU A 58 -11.99 16.90 2.98
C LEU A 58 -13.16 17.24 3.90
N GLU A 59 -12.88 17.94 4.99
CA GLU A 59 -13.92 18.49 5.84
C GLU A 59 -14.52 19.75 5.22
N CYS A 60 -15.85 19.80 5.11
CA CYS A 60 -16.58 20.95 4.60
C CYS A 60 -17.88 21.13 5.38
N VAL A 61 -18.07 22.28 6.03
CA VAL A 61 -19.28 22.60 6.80
C VAL A 61 -20.56 22.36 5.99
N TRP A 62 -20.56 22.77 4.72
CA TRP A 62 -21.73 22.74 3.85
C TRP A 62 -21.76 21.55 2.89
N GLY A 63 -20.70 20.72 2.86
CA GLY A 63 -20.60 19.60 1.92
C GLY A 63 -20.65 20.00 0.44
N THR A 64 -20.24 21.22 0.09
CA THR A 64 -20.38 21.71 -1.29
C THR A 64 -19.44 20.97 -2.24
N LEU A 65 -19.97 20.62 -3.42
CA LEU A 65 -19.22 19.94 -4.49
C LEU A 65 -18.83 20.93 -5.61
N ASP A 66 -18.28 22.08 -5.22
CA ASP A 66 -17.77 23.07 -6.16
C ASP A 66 -16.36 22.73 -6.67
N LYS A 67 -15.89 23.50 -7.65
CA LYS A 67 -14.58 23.27 -8.29
C LYS A 67 -13.41 23.34 -7.29
N GLY A 68 -13.51 24.16 -6.25
CA GLY A 68 -12.46 24.31 -5.23
C GLY A 68 -12.35 23.04 -4.39
N ASN A 69 -13.48 22.60 -3.83
CA ASN A 69 -13.51 21.40 -3.00
C ASN A 69 -13.18 20.14 -3.79
N VAL A 70 -13.70 20.00 -5.01
CA VAL A 70 -13.35 18.88 -5.90
C VAL A 70 -11.87 18.91 -6.26
N GLY A 71 -11.30 20.08 -6.53
CA GLY A 71 -9.87 20.24 -6.79
C GLY A 71 -9.01 19.78 -5.61
N ALA A 72 -9.38 20.18 -4.39
CA ALA A 72 -8.70 19.73 -3.17
C ALA A 72 -8.79 18.20 -2.99
N CYS A 73 -9.96 17.61 -3.22
CA CYS A 73 -10.14 16.15 -3.15
C CYS A 73 -9.30 15.40 -4.19
N LEU A 74 -9.13 15.95 -5.40
CA LEU A 74 -8.24 15.38 -6.43
C LEU A 74 -6.76 15.48 -6.03
N SER A 75 -6.35 16.53 -5.32
CA SER A 75 -5.01 16.58 -4.72
C SER A 75 -4.82 15.49 -3.67
N SER A 76 -5.81 15.32 -2.77
CA SER A 76 -5.78 14.24 -1.77
C SER A 76 -5.77 12.85 -2.41
N TRP A 77 -6.50 12.66 -3.52
CA TRP A 77 -6.44 11.44 -4.32
C TRP A 77 -5.00 11.14 -4.76
N ASN A 78 -4.31 12.11 -5.36
CA ASN A 78 -2.93 11.92 -5.81
C ASN A 78 -2.00 11.54 -4.66
N GLU A 79 -2.11 12.25 -3.54
CA GLU A 79 -1.29 11.98 -2.35
C GLU A 79 -1.50 10.55 -1.84
N LEU A 80 -2.76 10.10 -1.74
CA LEU A 80 -3.09 8.75 -1.28
C LEU A 80 -2.62 7.66 -2.25
N ILE A 81 -2.76 7.86 -3.56
CA ILE A 81 -2.24 6.89 -4.55
C ILE A 81 -0.71 6.78 -4.44
N GLN A 82 -0.02 7.91 -4.29
CA GLN A 82 1.44 7.93 -4.13
C GLN A 82 1.88 7.32 -2.80
N LEU A 83 1.15 7.57 -1.70
CA LEU A 83 1.41 6.96 -0.40
C LEU A 83 1.19 5.46 -0.44
N ASN A 84 0.11 4.98 -1.07
CA ASN A 84 -0.14 3.54 -1.24
C ASN A 84 0.97 2.90 -2.08
N SER A 85 1.46 3.59 -3.11
CA SER A 85 2.60 3.12 -3.91
C SER A 85 3.89 3.05 -3.07
N LYS A 86 4.14 4.03 -2.19
CA LYS A 86 5.29 4.04 -1.28
C LYS A 86 5.17 3.01 -0.15
N GLN A 87 3.97 2.77 0.36
CA GLN A 87 3.70 1.71 1.33
C GLN A 87 3.80 0.33 0.69
N GLN A 88 3.49 0.17 -0.59
CA GLN A 88 3.84 -1.07 -1.30
C GLN A 88 5.34 -1.27 -1.45
N ILE A 89 6.16 -0.21 -1.41
CA ILE A 89 7.63 -0.30 -1.42
C ILE A 89 8.19 -0.54 0.00
N LYS A 90 7.56 0.03 1.04
CA LYS A 90 7.95 -0.17 2.46
C LYS A 90 7.34 -1.42 3.11
N GLY A 91 6.23 -1.90 2.58
CA GLY A 91 5.48 -3.09 2.96
C GLY A 91 5.58 -4.20 1.91
N HIS A 92 6.47 -4.05 0.92
CA HIS A 92 7.05 -5.23 0.28
C HIS A 92 7.88 -5.94 1.35
N ILE A 93 7.21 -6.81 2.10
CA ILE A 93 7.86 -8.02 2.56
C ILE A 93 8.41 -8.64 1.28
N MET A 94 9.71 -8.43 1.02
CA MET A 94 10.42 -9.30 0.10
C MET A 94 10.43 -10.67 0.78
N SER A 95 9.37 -11.46 0.59
CA SER A 95 9.44 -12.90 0.83
C SER A 95 10.32 -13.48 -0.28
N LYS A 96 11.62 -13.19 -0.19
CA LYS A 96 12.64 -13.74 -1.06
C LYS A 96 12.92 -15.13 -0.53
N THR A 97 12.46 -16.14 -1.25
CA THR A 97 12.73 -17.53 -0.92
C THR A 97 14.18 -17.86 -1.26
N ILE A 98 14.98 -18.16 -0.24
CA ILE A 98 16.34 -18.68 -0.41
C ILE A 98 16.25 -20.21 -0.26
N PRO A 99 16.80 -20.99 -1.20
CA PRO A 99 16.88 -22.43 -1.02
C PRO A 99 17.83 -22.74 0.14
N TYR A 100 17.32 -23.46 1.14
CA TYR A 100 18.09 -23.92 2.29
C TYR A 100 17.95 -25.42 2.44
N THR A 101 19.04 -26.04 2.85
CA THR A 101 19.09 -27.46 3.20
C THR A 101 19.22 -27.54 4.71
N CYS A 102 18.22 -28.11 5.38
CA CYS A 102 18.28 -28.36 6.82
C CYS A 102 19.47 -29.27 7.14
N THR A 103 20.29 -28.91 8.12
CA THR A 103 21.47 -29.71 8.52
C THR A 103 21.09 -31.03 9.17
N ASP A 104 19.91 -31.11 9.78
CA ASP A 104 19.47 -32.29 10.53
C ASP A 104 18.74 -33.32 9.65
N CYS A 105 17.83 -32.86 8.80
CA CYS A 105 17.02 -33.76 7.97
C CYS A 105 17.37 -33.72 6.47
N LEU A 106 18.32 -32.87 6.07
CA LEU A 106 18.77 -32.66 4.68
C LEU A 106 17.65 -32.30 3.70
N SER A 107 16.46 -31.94 4.19
CA SER A 107 15.36 -31.51 3.35
C SER A 107 15.68 -30.14 2.77
N GLN A 108 15.43 -29.98 1.47
CA GLN A 108 15.41 -28.67 0.83
C GLN A 108 14.04 -28.04 1.06
N THR A 109 14.03 -26.86 1.66
CA THR A 109 12.81 -26.06 1.81
C THR A 109 13.08 -24.63 1.36
N ASP A 110 12.08 -24.03 0.75
CA ASP A 110 12.08 -22.60 0.49
C ASP A 110 11.90 -21.85 1.81
N ILE A 111 12.90 -21.06 2.22
CA ILE A 111 12.77 -20.23 3.42
C ILE A 111 12.18 -18.89 3.02
N SER A 112 10.97 -18.59 3.51
CA SER A 112 10.51 -17.21 3.64
C SER A 112 11.12 -16.61 4.91
N TYR A 113 11.93 -15.56 4.78
CA TYR A 113 12.38 -14.79 5.92
C TYR A 113 11.57 -13.48 6.01
N ASP A 114 11.08 -13.18 7.20
CA ASP A 114 10.45 -11.89 7.51
C ASP A 114 11.46 -11.03 8.29
N VAL A 115 11.79 -9.86 7.73
CA VAL A 115 12.67 -8.89 8.41
C VAL A 115 11.80 -8.09 9.36
N HIS A 116 11.82 -8.45 10.63
CA HIS A 116 11.22 -7.65 11.70
C HIS A 116 12.15 -6.49 12.10
N ASN A 117 11.58 -5.42 12.66
CA ASN A 117 12.32 -4.25 13.17
C ASN A 117 13.27 -4.55 14.36
N ASP A 118 13.41 -5.82 14.77
CA ASP A 118 14.15 -6.26 15.95
C ASP A 118 15.45 -7.02 15.62
N ASP A 119 15.93 -6.95 14.38
CA ASP A 119 17.18 -7.58 13.87
C ASP A 119 17.26 -9.10 14.06
N SER A 120 16.14 -9.78 14.37
CA SER A 120 16.12 -11.23 14.56
C SER A 120 15.60 -11.97 13.33
N MET A 121 16.42 -12.88 12.77
CA MET A 121 16.06 -13.75 11.65
C MET A 121 16.05 -15.21 12.12
N TYR A 122 14.95 -15.94 11.92
CA TYR A 122 14.85 -17.36 12.22
C TYR A 122 14.20 -18.14 11.09
N VAL A 123 14.51 -19.45 11.03
CA VAL A 123 14.04 -20.38 10.00
C VAL A 123 13.38 -21.55 10.71
N GLU A 124 12.17 -21.91 10.27
CA GLU A 124 11.47 -23.08 10.79
C GLU A 124 11.37 -24.14 9.69
N CYS A 125 11.94 -25.31 9.96
CA CYS A 125 11.85 -26.47 9.07
C CYS A 125 10.63 -27.33 9.45
N ALA A 126 10.03 -28.00 8.47
CA ALA A 126 8.89 -28.90 8.67
C ALA A 126 9.20 -30.11 9.58
N CYS A 127 10.47 -30.35 9.93
CA CYS A 127 10.86 -31.35 10.93
C CYS A 127 10.50 -30.95 12.37
N GLY A 128 10.01 -29.73 12.60
CA GLY A 128 9.55 -29.26 13.91
C GLY A 128 10.65 -28.76 14.84
N GLU A 129 11.91 -28.80 14.41
CA GLU A 129 13.06 -28.24 15.13
C GLU A 129 13.34 -26.81 14.66
N ARG A 130 13.70 -25.94 15.61
CA ARG A 130 14.07 -24.55 15.33
C ARG A 130 15.47 -24.55 14.71
N CYS A 131 15.54 -24.54 13.38
CA CYS A 131 16.81 -24.43 12.67
C CYS A 131 17.33 -22.99 12.80
N ALA A 132 18.10 -22.73 13.86
CA ALA A 132 18.86 -21.49 13.94
C ALA A 132 19.79 -21.42 12.71
N PRO A 133 19.84 -20.32 11.97
CA PRO A 133 20.91 -20.15 11.01
C PRO A 133 22.23 -20.23 11.76
N THR A 134 23.15 -21.07 11.28
CA THR A 134 24.39 -21.39 11.97
C THR A 134 25.29 -20.17 12.18
N ASP A 135 25.12 -19.13 11.36
CA ASP A 135 25.70 -17.81 11.58
C ASP A 135 24.92 -16.77 10.76
N SER A 136 24.51 -15.65 11.36
CA SER A 136 23.86 -14.53 10.66
C SER A 136 24.70 -14.01 9.48
N SER A 137 26.02 -14.21 9.56
CA SER A 137 27.00 -13.83 8.55
C SER A 137 26.81 -14.56 7.21
N GLU A 138 26.46 -15.85 7.24
CA GLU A 138 26.35 -16.68 6.03
C GLU A 138 25.08 -16.35 5.21
N ILE A 139 24.00 -15.97 5.90
CA ILE A 139 22.78 -15.46 5.27
C ILE A 139 23.02 -14.06 4.71
N GLN A 140 23.73 -13.20 5.45
CA GLN A 140 24.09 -11.87 4.96
C GLN A 140 25.01 -11.93 3.73
N GLU A 141 26.01 -12.81 3.68
CA GLU A 141 26.89 -12.98 2.52
C GLU A 141 26.13 -13.45 1.27
N LYS A 142 25.19 -14.40 1.43
CA LYS A 142 24.33 -14.85 0.32
C LYS A 142 23.37 -13.75 -0.15
N LEU A 143 22.86 -12.92 0.76
CA LEU A 143 22.04 -11.75 0.42
C LEU A 143 22.85 -10.66 -0.29
N ILE A 144 24.11 -10.43 0.11
CA ILE A 144 25.02 -9.46 -0.54
C ILE A 144 25.42 -9.93 -1.94
N GLN A 145 25.75 -11.21 -2.13
CA GLN A 145 26.04 -11.75 -3.47
C GLN A 145 24.83 -11.65 -4.42
N TYR A 146 23.61 -11.78 -3.91
CA TYR A 146 22.40 -11.72 -4.72
C TYR A 146 21.91 -10.28 -5.01
N ASN A 147 22.14 -9.35 -4.08
CA ASN A 147 21.79 -7.92 -4.26
C ASN A 147 22.93 -7.10 -4.91
N GLY A 148 24.14 -7.66 -5.05
CA GLY A 148 25.31 -7.02 -5.65
C GLY A 148 25.44 -7.16 -7.17
N ALA A 149 24.34 -7.40 -7.89
CA ALA A 149 24.32 -7.45 -9.35
C ALA A 149 23.70 -6.18 -9.95
N TYR A 150 24.14 -4.99 -9.53
CA TYR A 150 24.13 -3.73 -10.33
C TYR A 150 25.21 -2.77 -9.80
#